data_AF-A0A7L9A9C1-F1
#
_entry.id   AF-A0A7L9A9C1-F1
#
_cell.length_a   1.000
_cell.length_b   1.000
_cell.length_c   1.000
_cell.angle_alpha   90.00
_cell.angle_beta   90.00
_cell.angle_gamma   90.00
#
_symmetry.space_group_name_H-M   'P 1'
#
loop_
_entity.id
_entity.type
_entity.pdbx_description
1 polymer ?
#
loop_
_entity_poly.entity_id
_entity_poly.type
_entity_poly.pdbx_seq_one_letter_code
_entity_poly.pdbx_strand_id
1 'polypeptide(L)'
;LNGLDVKGVKRERLNNVLNDIQKEKSLIRDKVNVATKLFSSIINDEHVAKEFPESLAKSMSVHNDASKGPWKVSLQPHIFEPFMQYCPDRSLRWNAWQARNQRCSGYGRKDLENSINIETLRSLRMEQAKALGYDTFVDMSMETKMAGSIENVLNVLDSLLENARPMQDVELDSLQKFATERGFENKLENWDIPYWQRKQKWSLYNFDENKIREYFPLPKVVNSLFNLCSALFKVQIVERSDTHTWHKDVKFYDIYDDTSNRPIAS
;
A
#
# COMPACT_ATOMS: atom_id res chain seq x y z
N LEU A 1 5.40 -24.92 16.16
CA LEU A 1 5.82 -23.49 16.27
C LEU A 1 5.29 -22.72 17.48
N ASN A 2 4.19 -23.11 18.13
CA ASN A 2 3.62 -22.35 19.27
C ASN A 2 4.40 -22.50 20.60
N GLY A 3 5.52 -23.24 20.59
CA GLY A 3 6.41 -23.45 21.74
C GLY A 3 5.83 -24.31 22.86
N LEU A 4 4.89 -25.22 22.56
CA LEU A 4 4.26 -26.12 23.54
C LEU A 4 5.28 -27.05 24.23
N ASP A 5 6.32 -27.45 23.51
CA ASP A 5 7.38 -28.31 24.04
C ASP A 5 8.46 -27.56 24.82
N VAL A 6 8.44 -26.22 24.80
CA VAL A 6 9.36 -25.38 25.56
C VAL A 6 8.84 -25.28 26.99
N LYS A 7 9.67 -25.65 27.98
CA LYS A 7 9.28 -25.72 29.40
C LYS A 7 10.11 -24.80 30.30
N GLY A 8 9.56 -24.48 31.48
CA GLY A 8 10.23 -23.72 32.53
C GLY A 8 10.70 -22.34 32.08
N VAL A 9 11.89 -21.94 32.53
CA VAL A 9 12.50 -20.61 32.25
C VAL A 9 12.56 -20.30 30.75
N LYS A 10 12.80 -21.31 29.89
CA LYS A 10 12.82 -21.11 28.43
C LYS A 10 11.45 -20.69 27.88
N ARG A 11 10.35 -21.17 28.48
CA ARG A 11 8.99 -20.83 28.05
C ARG A 11 8.63 -19.40 28.43
N GLU A 12 8.97 -18.99 29.64
CA GLU A 12 8.79 -17.61 30.10
C GLU A 12 9.56 -16.63 29.22
N ARG A 13 10.84 -16.93 28.95
CA ARG A 13 11.67 -16.15 28.03
C ARG A 13 11.06 -16.04 26.64
N LEU A 14 10.59 -17.16 26.07
CA LEU A 14 9.91 -17.15 24.76
C LEU A 14 8.65 -16.27 24.78
N ASN A 15 7.83 -16.33 25.84
CA ASN A 15 6.64 -15.49 25.96
C ASN A 15 7.01 -13.99 26.03
N ASN A 16 8.05 -13.64 26.78
CA ASN A 16 8.54 -12.25 26.86
C ASN A 16 9.02 -11.75 25.49
N VAL A 17 9.82 -12.55 24.77
CA VAL A 17 10.27 -12.25 23.41
C VAL A 17 9.09 -12.03 22.47
N LEU A 18 8.06 -12.90 22.52
CA LEU A 18 6.87 -12.75 21.68
C LEU A 18 6.10 -11.47 21.99
N ASN A 19 5.98 -11.10 23.27
CA ASN A 19 5.35 -9.85 23.68
C ASN A 19 6.14 -8.63 23.18
N ASP A 20 7.46 -8.65 23.31
CA ASP A 20 8.30 -7.54 22.87
C ASP A 20 8.32 -7.40 21.33
N ILE A 21 8.26 -8.51 20.58
CA ILE A 21 8.05 -8.48 19.13
C ILE A 21 6.75 -7.75 18.77
N GLN A 22 5.65 -7.99 19.49
CA GLN A 22 4.38 -7.30 19.22
C GLN A 22 4.46 -5.81 19.56
N LYS A 23 5.11 -5.44 20.66
CA LYS A 23 5.35 -4.04 21.03
C LYS A 23 6.17 -3.31 19.96
N GLU A 24 7.29 -3.90 19.51
CA GLU A 24 8.14 -3.31 18.47
C GLU A 24 7.39 -3.14 17.14
N LYS A 25 6.60 -4.14 16.73
CA LYS A 25 5.75 -4.03 15.54
C LYS A 25 4.73 -2.90 15.63
N SER A 26 4.08 -2.72 16.80
CA SER A 26 3.14 -1.62 17.01
C SER A 26 3.86 -0.28 16.94
N LEU A 27 4.98 -0.14 17.64
CA LEU A 27 5.76 1.09 17.68
C LEU A 27 6.23 1.51 16.28
N ILE A 28 6.76 0.58 15.48
CA ILE A 28 7.15 0.83 14.09
C ILE A 28 5.97 1.34 13.27
N ARG A 29 4.80 0.68 13.37
CA ARG A 29 3.58 1.07 12.64
C ARG A 29 3.10 2.46 13.05
N ASP A 30 3.09 2.75 14.35
CA ASP A 30 2.63 4.03 14.89
C ASP A 30 3.55 5.17 14.46
N LYS A 31 4.87 4.97 14.50
CA LYS A 31 5.85 5.91 13.97
C LYS A 31 5.64 6.20 12.48
N VAL A 32 5.40 5.17 11.66
CA VAL A 32 5.09 5.34 10.23
C VAL A 32 3.80 6.14 10.04
N ASN A 33 2.76 5.86 10.83
CA ASN A 33 1.50 6.61 10.77
C ASN A 33 1.69 8.09 11.13
N VAL A 34 2.47 8.39 12.18
CA VAL A 34 2.79 9.75 12.57
C VAL A 34 3.61 10.45 11.48
N ALA A 35 4.70 9.83 11.00
CA ALA A 35 5.55 10.39 9.94
C ALA A 35 4.75 10.69 8.65
N THR A 36 3.78 9.83 8.31
CA THR A 36 2.89 10.02 7.16
C THR A 36 1.99 11.25 7.31
N LYS A 37 1.53 11.53 8.54
CA LYS A 37 0.65 12.67 8.83
C LYS A 37 1.40 13.99 8.98
N LEU A 38 2.68 13.95 9.35
CA LEU A 38 3.48 15.15 9.63
C LEU A 38 3.84 15.95 8.38
N PHE A 39 4.15 15.28 7.27
CA PHE A 39 4.48 16.00 6.05
C PHE A 39 3.25 16.73 5.51
N SER A 40 3.42 18.01 5.23
CA SER A 40 2.49 18.76 4.40
C SER A 40 3.22 19.78 3.55
N SER A 41 2.81 19.92 2.30
CA SER A 41 3.24 20.98 1.41
C SER A 41 2.03 21.73 0.88
N ILE A 42 2.08 23.06 0.92
CA ILE A 42 0.99 23.91 0.45
C ILE A 42 1.29 24.38 -0.97
N ILE A 43 0.36 24.15 -1.88
CA ILE A 43 0.37 24.64 -3.26
C ILE A 43 -0.62 25.81 -3.34
N ASN A 44 -0.11 26.98 -3.73
CA ASN A 44 -0.93 28.17 -3.97
C ASN A 44 -1.14 28.44 -5.47
N ASP A 45 -0.37 27.79 -6.34
CA ASP A 45 -0.44 28.00 -7.78
C ASP A 45 -1.66 27.27 -8.37
N GLU A 46 -2.65 28.06 -8.80
CA GLU A 46 -3.86 27.55 -9.46
C GLU A 46 -3.57 26.87 -10.80
N HIS A 47 -2.50 27.25 -11.50
CA HIS A 47 -2.12 26.61 -12.76
C HIS A 47 -1.68 25.16 -12.54
N VAL A 48 -0.96 24.89 -11.45
CA VAL A 48 -0.62 23.53 -11.05
C VAL A 48 -1.87 22.76 -10.66
N ALA A 49 -2.79 23.39 -9.92
CA ALA A 49 -3.99 22.73 -9.43
C ALA A 49 -5.00 22.35 -10.52
N LYS A 50 -5.05 23.11 -11.63
CA LYS A 50 -5.92 22.81 -12.79
C LYS A 50 -5.60 21.49 -13.49
N GLU A 51 -4.38 20.98 -13.34
CA GLU A 51 -3.98 19.67 -13.90
C GLU A 51 -4.44 18.49 -13.03
N PHE A 52 -4.93 18.74 -11.81
CA PHE A 52 -5.41 17.69 -10.92
C PHE A 52 -6.83 17.25 -11.31
N PRO A 53 -7.16 15.95 -11.18
CA PRO A 53 -8.53 15.50 -11.16
C PRO A 53 -9.31 16.23 -10.06
N GLU A 54 -10.57 16.57 -10.32
CA GLU A 54 -11.41 17.30 -9.37
C GLU A 54 -11.43 16.64 -7.98
N SER A 55 -11.49 15.31 -7.93
CA SER A 55 -11.45 14.55 -6.67
C SER A 55 -10.16 14.78 -5.90
N LEU A 56 -9.01 14.81 -6.59
CA LEU A 56 -7.71 15.08 -5.96
C LEU A 56 -7.63 16.52 -5.46
N ALA A 57 -8.00 17.47 -6.32
CA ALA A 57 -8.03 18.89 -5.97
C ALA A 57 -8.93 19.14 -4.76
N LYS A 58 -10.11 18.52 -4.71
CA LYS A 58 -11.02 18.60 -3.56
C LYS A 58 -10.41 18.01 -2.29
N SER A 59 -9.80 16.81 -2.38
CA SER A 59 -9.15 16.15 -1.23
C SER A 59 -7.95 16.93 -0.69
N MET A 60 -7.28 17.72 -1.53
CA MET A 60 -6.16 18.55 -1.12
C MET A 60 -6.58 19.95 -0.67
N SER A 61 -7.70 20.49 -1.15
CA SER A 61 -8.13 21.85 -0.84
C SER A 61 -8.38 22.04 0.66
N VAL A 62 -7.80 23.09 1.24
CA VAL A 62 -8.04 23.48 2.64
C VAL A 62 -9.48 23.95 2.87
N HIS A 63 -10.17 24.44 1.83
CA HIS A 63 -11.54 24.95 1.91
C HIS A 63 -12.61 23.93 1.50
N ASN A 64 -12.25 22.65 1.30
CA ASN A 64 -13.13 21.60 0.78
C ASN A 64 -13.82 21.94 -0.57
N ASP A 65 -13.17 22.78 -1.39
CA ASP A 65 -13.63 23.22 -2.71
C ASP A 65 -12.49 23.03 -3.71
N ALA A 66 -12.70 22.20 -4.74
CA ALA A 66 -11.66 21.88 -5.72
C ALA A 66 -11.10 23.13 -6.42
N SER A 67 -11.91 24.19 -6.55
CA SER A 67 -11.57 25.43 -7.24
C SER A 67 -10.87 26.47 -6.37
N LYS A 68 -10.79 26.26 -5.04
CA LYS A 68 -10.25 27.25 -4.10
C LYS A 68 -9.04 26.69 -3.36
N GLY A 69 -7.86 27.17 -3.76
CA GLY A 69 -6.64 26.96 -2.99
C GLY A 69 -6.68 27.67 -1.63
N PRO A 70 -5.70 27.40 -0.75
CA PRO A 70 -4.54 26.55 -0.99
C PRO A 70 -4.85 25.05 -1.01
N TRP A 71 -4.05 24.29 -1.76
CA TRP A 71 -4.11 22.83 -1.80
C TRP A 71 -2.97 22.20 -0.99
N LYS A 72 -3.32 21.42 0.04
CA LYS A 72 -2.40 20.71 0.93
C LYS A 72 -2.11 19.31 0.42
N VAL A 73 -0.87 19.08 0.00
CA VAL A 73 -0.34 17.74 -0.27
C VAL A 73 0.02 17.06 1.06
N SER A 74 -0.32 15.79 1.20
CA SER A 74 0.11 14.93 2.32
C SER A 74 0.64 13.60 1.80
N LEU A 75 1.24 12.78 2.68
CA LEU A 75 1.75 11.45 2.31
C LEU A 75 0.70 10.34 2.43
N GLN A 76 -0.56 10.68 2.74
CA GLN A 76 -1.64 9.69 2.74
C GLN A 76 -1.80 9.11 1.32
N PRO A 77 -1.90 7.77 1.15
CA PRO A 77 -1.85 7.15 -0.17
C PRO A 77 -2.86 7.73 -1.19
N HIS A 78 -4.08 8.04 -0.74
CA HIS A 78 -5.12 8.60 -1.61
C HIS A 78 -4.85 10.05 -2.07
N ILE A 79 -3.87 10.75 -1.47
CA ILE A 79 -3.37 12.05 -1.93
C ILE A 79 -2.04 11.85 -2.67
N PHE A 80 -1.09 11.14 -2.05
CA PHE A 80 0.27 11.02 -2.56
C PHE A 80 0.33 10.35 -3.95
N GLU A 81 -0.31 9.19 -4.12
CA GLU A 81 -0.21 8.45 -5.39
C GLU A 81 -0.79 9.24 -6.57
N PRO A 82 -2.02 9.79 -6.50
CA PRO A 82 -2.53 10.63 -7.59
C PRO A 82 -1.76 11.96 -7.72
N PHE A 83 -1.24 12.52 -6.62
CA PHE A 83 -0.37 13.70 -6.72
C PHE A 83 0.89 13.43 -7.57
N MET A 84 1.55 12.28 -7.36
CA MET A 84 2.73 11.89 -8.17
C MET A 84 2.40 11.66 -9.65
N GLN A 85 1.17 11.26 -9.96
CA GLN A 85 0.72 11.01 -11.34
C GLN A 85 0.30 12.30 -12.06
N TYR A 86 -0.32 13.26 -11.36
CA TYR A 86 -0.97 14.40 -11.98
C TYR A 86 -0.21 15.73 -11.82
N CYS A 87 0.64 15.89 -10.80
CA CYS A 87 1.36 17.14 -10.58
C CYS A 87 2.33 17.44 -11.74
N PRO A 88 2.15 18.55 -12.49
CA PRO A 88 3.03 18.91 -13.59
C PRO A 88 4.42 19.37 -13.12
N ASP A 89 4.51 19.95 -11.92
CA ASP A 89 5.75 20.49 -11.37
C ASP A 89 6.66 19.36 -10.84
N ARG A 90 7.83 19.22 -11.47
CA ARG A 90 8.82 18.20 -11.12
C ARG A 90 9.41 18.38 -9.71
N SER A 91 9.63 19.62 -9.28
CA SER A 91 10.19 19.94 -7.97
C SER A 91 9.22 19.59 -6.85
N LEU A 92 7.93 19.83 -7.06
CA LEU A 92 6.88 19.43 -6.13
C LEU A 92 6.76 17.89 -6.03
N ARG A 93 6.83 17.17 -7.16
CA ARG A 93 6.90 15.70 -7.17
C ARG A 93 8.13 15.19 -6.43
N TRP A 94 9.32 15.75 -6.69
CA TRP A 94 10.55 15.39 -6.01
C TRP A 94 10.43 15.60 -4.49
N ASN A 95 9.91 16.75 -4.05
CA ASN A 95 9.74 17.05 -2.63
C ASN A 95 8.82 16.03 -1.93
N ALA A 96 7.67 15.71 -2.54
CA ALA A 96 6.77 14.70 -1.98
C ALA A 96 7.41 13.30 -1.97
N TRP A 97 8.09 12.91 -3.05
CA TRP A 97 8.78 11.63 -3.16
C TRP A 97 9.89 11.49 -2.10
N GLN A 98 10.73 12.51 -1.94
CA GLN A 98 11.77 12.55 -0.92
C GLN A 98 11.17 12.40 0.48
N ALA A 99 10.14 13.18 0.79
CA ALA A 99 9.48 13.11 2.09
C ALA A 99 8.89 11.72 2.37
N ARG A 100 8.31 11.04 1.35
CA ARG A 100 7.80 9.67 1.48
C ARG A 100 8.90 8.65 1.77
N ASN A 101 10.02 8.74 1.06
CA ASN A 101 11.15 7.80 1.18
C ASN A 101 11.95 8.01 2.47
N GLN A 102 12.00 9.24 2.98
CA GLN A 102 12.71 9.56 4.22
C GLN A 102 11.89 9.32 5.50
N ARG A 103 10.61 8.91 5.39
CA ARG A 103 9.78 8.62 6.56
C ARG A 103 10.46 7.58 7.45
N CYS A 104 10.54 7.91 8.74
CA CYS A 104 11.14 7.04 9.75
C CYS A 104 12.61 6.63 9.48
N SER A 105 13.30 7.39 8.64
CA SER A 105 14.75 7.25 8.40
C SER A 105 15.55 8.20 9.29
N GLY A 106 16.88 8.02 9.32
CA GLY A 106 17.80 8.92 10.02
C GLY A 106 17.89 10.35 9.44
N TYR A 107 17.30 10.60 8.28
CA TYR A 107 17.22 11.95 7.68
C TYR A 107 16.03 12.77 8.17
N GLY A 108 15.10 12.14 8.91
CA GLY A 108 13.91 12.78 9.45
C GLY A 108 14.04 13.14 10.93
N ARG A 109 12.88 13.20 11.60
CA ARG A 109 12.80 13.38 13.05
C ARG A 109 13.35 12.15 13.77
N LYS A 110 14.34 12.35 14.65
CA LYS A 110 14.97 11.28 15.44
C LYS A 110 13.98 10.45 16.27
N ASP A 111 12.93 11.08 16.81
CA ASP A 111 11.92 10.38 17.61
C ASP A 111 11.04 9.41 16.79
N LEU A 112 10.99 9.58 15.47
CA LEU A 112 10.24 8.74 14.54
C LEU A 112 11.10 7.75 13.76
N GLU A 113 12.42 7.76 13.98
CA GLU A 113 13.33 6.82 13.32
C GLU A 113 13.00 5.38 13.72
N ASN A 114 13.04 4.47 12.73
CA ASN A 114 12.73 3.05 12.93
C ASN A 114 13.97 2.14 12.83
N SER A 115 15.15 2.64 12.47
CA SER A 115 16.37 1.82 12.30
C SER A 115 16.64 0.94 13.53
N ILE A 116 16.64 1.55 14.72
CA ILE A 116 16.86 0.82 15.99
C ILE A 116 15.73 -0.17 16.27
N ASN A 117 14.46 0.22 16.07
CA ASN A 117 13.32 -0.66 16.29
C ASN A 117 13.33 -1.89 15.37
N ILE A 118 13.75 -1.71 14.12
CA ILE A 118 13.91 -2.80 13.14
C ILE A 118 15.04 -3.75 13.58
N GLU A 119 16.17 -3.21 14.03
CA GLU A 119 17.28 -4.03 14.55
C GLU A 119 16.90 -4.79 15.82
N THR A 120 16.18 -4.15 16.75
CA THR A 120 15.62 -4.82 17.93
C THR A 120 14.67 -5.95 17.52
N LEU A 121 13.75 -5.69 16.59
CA LEU A 121 12.83 -6.71 16.06
C LEU A 121 13.58 -7.87 15.38
N ARG A 122 14.66 -7.60 14.65
CA ARG A 122 15.51 -8.62 14.02
C ARG A 122 16.19 -9.49 15.08
N SER A 123 16.75 -8.89 16.12
CA SER A 123 17.37 -9.60 17.24
C SER A 123 16.36 -10.48 17.99
N LEU A 124 15.19 -9.95 18.32
CA LEU A 124 14.12 -10.70 18.99
C LEU A 124 13.62 -11.88 18.14
N ARG A 125 13.52 -11.72 16.82
CA ARG A 125 13.18 -12.82 15.90
C ARG A 125 14.24 -13.91 15.88
N MET A 126 15.52 -13.55 15.94
CA MET A 126 16.61 -14.52 16.07
C MET A 126 16.50 -15.29 17.39
N GLU A 127 16.21 -14.59 18.49
CA GLU A 127 16.01 -15.22 19.79
C GLU A 127 14.80 -16.16 19.81
N GLN A 128 13.69 -15.76 19.18
CA GLN A 128 12.51 -16.60 19.00
C GLN A 128 12.86 -17.91 18.29
N ALA A 129 13.61 -17.82 17.18
CA ALA A 129 14.01 -18.98 16.40
C ALA A 129 14.87 -19.95 17.23
N LYS A 130 15.92 -19.42 17.89
CA LYS A 130 16.81 -20.21 18.74
C LYS A 130 16.07 -20.87 19.91
N ALA A 131 15.13 -20.16 20.53
CA ALA A 131 14.31 -20.70 21.61
C ALA A 131 13.43 -21.88 21.16
N LEU A 132 13.09 -21.94 19.87
CA LEU A 132 12.32 -23.00 19.25
C LEU A 132 13.17 -24.07 18.55
N GLY A 133 14.51 -23.97 18.64
CA GLY A 133 15.43 -24.96 18.08
C GLY A 133 15.82 -24.75 16.62
N TYR A 134 15.60 -23.55 16.07
CA TYR A 134 16.00 -23.19 14.70
C TYR A 134 17.24 -22.28 14.70
N ASP A 135 18.06 -22.42 13.66
CA ASP A 135 19.28 -21.61 13.49
C ASP A 135 18.94 -20.16 13.14
N THR A 136 17.97 -19.95 12.25
CA THR A 136 17.50 -18.63 11.86
C THR A 136 15.98 -18.50 11.92
N PHE A 137 15.50 -17.25 11.97
CA PHE A 137 14.06 -16.97 11.86
C PHE A 137 13.49 -17.40 10.50
N VAL A 138 14.29 -17.41 9.45
CA VAL A 138 13.84 -17.83 8.11
C VAL A 138 13.54 -19.32 8.12
N ASP A 139 14.44 -20.15 8.67
CA ASP A 139 14.24 -21.60 8.79
C ASP A 139 12.96 -21.91 9.56
N MET A 140 12.78 -21.29 10.73
CA MET A 140 11.57 -21.39 11.53
C MET A 140 10.32 -20.97 10.75
N SER A 141 10.43 -19.93 9.93
CA SER A 141 9.29 -19.38 9.20
C SER A 141 8.92 -20.22 7.98
N MET A 142 9.83 -21.00 7.41
CA MET A 142 9.56 -21.83 6.22
C MET A 142 8.82 -23.12 6.54
N GLU A 143 8.92 -23.63 7.77
CA GLU A 143 8.22 -24.83 8.25
C GLU A 143 6.71 -24.88 7.95
N THR A 144 6.04 -23.73 7.97
CA THR A 144 4.59 -23.64 7.70
C THR A 144 4.25 -23.05 6.33
N LYS A 145 5.24 -22.75 5.50
CA LYS A 145 5.02 -22.18 4.16
C LYS A 145 5.17 -23.25 3.10
N MET A 146 4.34 -23.16 2.06
CA MET A 146 4.41 -24.03 0.88
C MET A 146 5.78 -23.99 0.17
N ALA A 147 6.53 -22.89 0.31
CA ALA A 147 7.84 -22.74 -0.31
C ALA A 147 8.87 -23.75 0.23
N GLY A 148 8.72 -24.24 1.46
CA GLY A 148 9.58 -25.26 2.08
C GLY A 148 11.01 -24.83 2.44
N SER A 149 11.65 -23.96 1.66
CA SER A 149 13.02 -23.48 1.91
C SER A 149 13.22 -22.04 1.42
N ILE A 150 14.28 -21.39 1.92
CA ILE A 150 14.70 -20.07 1.43
C ILE A 150 15.25 -20.14 0.01
N GLU A 151 15.94 -21.22 -0.35
CA GLU A 151 16.49 -21.44 -1.68
C GLU A 151 15.37 -21.46 -2.74
N ASN A 152 14.26 -22.14 -2.47
CA ASN A 152 13.11 -22.15 -3.38
C ASN A 152 12.52 -20.73 -3.56
N VAL A 153 12.48 -19.93 -2.50
CA VAL A 153 12.01 -18.54 -2.58
C VAL A 153 12.96 -17.71 -3.44
N LEU A 154 14.28 -17.82 -3.22
CA LEU A 154 15.28 -17.08 -4.00
C LEU A 154 15.26 -17.49 -5.47
N ASN A 155 15.20 -18.79 -5.78
CA ASN A 155 15.10 -19.29 -7.15
C ASN A 155 13.89 -18.73 -7.90
N VAL A 156 12.73 -18.61 -7.24
CA VAL A 156 11.54 -17.99 -7.84
C VAL A 156 11.76 -16.50 -8.08
N LEU A 157 12.34 -15.77 -7.11
CA LEU A 157 12.61 -14.34 -7.25
C LEU A 157 13.64 -14.06 -8.35
N ASP A 158 14.70 -14.87 -8.43
CA ASP A 158 15.73 -14.76 -9.45
C ASP A 158 15.15 -15.07 -10.83
N SER A 159 14.36 -16.14 -10.96
CA SER A 159 13.64 -16.45 -12.22
C SER A 159 12.72 -15.31 -12.64
N LEU A 160 12.00 -14.69 -11.70
CA LEU A 160 11.15 -13.53 -12.00
C LEU A 160 11.99 -12.33 -12.44
N LEU A 161 13.12 -12.06 -11.78
CA LEU A 161 14.01 -10.96 -12.12
C LEU A 161 14.61 -11.15 -13.52
N GLU A 162 15.11 -12.35 -13.83
CA GLU A 162 15.68 -12.70 -15.14
C GLU A 162 14.68 -12.48 -16.28
N ASN A 163 13.41 -12.83 -16.06
CA ASN A 163 12.37 -12.69 -17.09
C ASN A 163 11.77 -11.27 -17.16
N ALA A 164 11.63 -10.58 -16.04
CA ALA A 164 10.97 -9.26 -15.99
C ALA A 164 11.92 -8.11 -16.33
N ARG A 165 13.21 -8.20 -15.98
CA ARG A 165 14.16 -7.11 -16.13
C ARG A 165 14.37 -6.66 -17.58
N PRO A 166 14.50 -7.54 -18.58
CA PRO A 166 14.65 -7.11 -19.97
C PRO A 166 13.45 -6.28 -20.46
N MET A 167 12.22 -6.66 -20.05
CA MET A 167 11.02 -5.90 -20.38
C MET A 167 10.98 -4.55 -19.65
N GLN A 168 11.39 -4.52 -18.38
CA GLN A 168 11.52 -3.27 -17.62
C GLN A 168 12.46 -2.27 -18.32
N ASP A 169 13.60 -2.72 -18.83
CA ASP A 169 14.55 -1.85 -19.54
C ASP A 169 13.91 -1.26 -20.82
N VAL A 170 13.20 -2.09 -21.59
CA VAL A 170 12.44 -1.64 -22.78
C VAL A 170 11.36 -0.63 -22.42
N GLU A 171 10.61 -0.85 -21.33
CA GLU A 171 9.55 0.05 -20.88
C GLU A 171 10.12 1.40 -20.41
N LEU A 172 11.23 1.40 -19.67
CA LEU A 172 11.89 2.63 -19.22
C LEU A 172 12.47 3.43 -20.39
N ASP A 173 13.08 2.77 -21.37
CA ASP A 173 13.58 3.42 -22.59
C ASP A 173 12.44 4.02 -23.42
N SER A 174 11.34 3.28 -23.56
CA SER A 174 10.12 3.75 -24.22
C SER A 174 9.54 4.97 -23.51
N LEU A 175 9.50 4.94 -22.18
CA LEU A 175 9.00 6.05 -21.35
C LEU A 175 9.91 7.28 -21.45
N GLN A 176 11.23 7.10 -21.44
CA GLN A 176 12.20 8.17 -21.62
C GLN A 176 12.05 8.83 -22.99
N LYS A 177 11.94 8.04 -24.07
CA LYS A 177 11.70 8.57 -25.43
C LYS A 177 10.40 9.37 -25.49
N PHE A 178 9.31 8.81 -24.96
CA PHE A 178 8.01 9.46 -24.91
C PHE A 178 8.06 10.82 -24.18
N ALA A 179 8.80 10.89 -23.08
CA ALA A 179 9.00 12.12 -22.31
C ALA A 179 9.83 13.15 -23.08
N THR A 180 10.94 12.71 -23.70
CA THR A 180 11.84 13.58 -24.47
C THR A 180 11.17 14.17 -25.70
N GLU A 181 10.36 13.40 -26.44
CA GLU A 181 9.53 13.90 -27.55
C GLU A 181 8.55 15.01 -27.13
N ARG A 182 8.26 15.13 -25.84
CA ARG A 182 7.37 16.14 -25.24
C ARG A 182 8.12 17.22 -24.47
N GLY A 183 9.42 17.37 -24.72
CA GLY A 183 10.24 18.43 -24.16
C GLY A 183 10.84 18.13 -22.79
N PHE A 184 10.86 16.87 -22.33
CA PHE A 184 11.59 16.50 -21.13
C PHE A 184 13.08 16.30 -21.43
N GLU A 185 13.92 17.19 -20.90
CA GLU A 185 15.36 17.23 -21.20
C GLU A 185 16.23 16.39 -20.25
N ASN A 186 15.66 15.95 -19.12
CA ASN A 186 16.42 15.21 -18.09
C ASN A 186 16.30 13.69 -18.28
N LYS A 187 17.18 12.95 -17.59
CA LYS A 187 16.96 11.52 -17.35
C LYS A 187 15.78 11.35 -16.39
N LEU A 188 14.91 10.38 -16.67
CA LEU A 188 13.82 10.01 -15.79
C LEU A 188 14.36 9.48 -14.46
N GLU A 189 13.80 10.02 -13.38
CA GLU A 189 14.05 9.60 -12.02
C GLU A 189 12.78 8.99 -11.42
N ASN A 190 12.88 8.37 -10.23
CA ASN A 190 11.76 7.66 -9.61
C ASN A 190 10.50 8.52 -9.39
N TRP A 191 10.66 9.83 -9.16
CA TRP A 191 9.54 10.78 -9.00
C TRP A 191 8.95 11.28 -10.32
N ASP A 192 9.58 10.95 -11.45
CA ASP A 192 9.10 11.28 -12.79
C ASP A 192 8.27 10.13 -13.39
N ILE A 193 8.54 8.88 -13.00
CA ILE A 193 7.91 7.68 -13.58
C ILE A 193 6.37 7.74 -13.53
N PRO A 194 5.69 7.97 -12.38
CA PRO A 194 4.22 7.92 -12.35
C PRO A 194 3.56 8.96 -13.25
N TYR A 195 4.16 10.16 -13.34
CA TYR A 195 3.66 11.26 -14.15
C TYR A 195 3.73 10.95 -15.64
N TRP A 196 4.90 10.50 -16.11
CA TRP A 196 5.10 10.19 -17.52
C TRP A 196 4.37 8.91 -17.92
N GLN A 197 4.31 7.91 -17.04
CA GLN A 197 3.62 6.65 -17.32
C GLN A 197 2.11 6.90 -17.52
N ARG A 198 1.50 7.76 -16.70
CA ARG A 198 0.11 8.21 -16.91
C ARG A 198 -0.04 8.88 -18.29
N LYS A 199 0.82 9.85 -18.63
CA LYS A 199 0.76 10.56 -19.92
C LYS A 199 0.94 9.62 -21.11
N GLN A 200 1.86 8.67 -21.02
CA GLN A 200 2.10 7.67 -22.07
C GLN A 200 0.89 6.77 -22.25
N LYS A 201 0.32 6.26 -21.15
CA LYS A 201 -0.90 5.44 -21.18
C LYS A 201 -2.09 6.20 -21.78
N TRP A 202 -2.27 7.47 -21.42
CA TRP A 202 -3.28 8.35 -22.02
C TRP A 202 -3.07 8.50 -23.53
N SER A 203 -1.85 8.76 -23.97
CA SER A 203 -1.52 8.95 -25.39
C SER A 203 -1.70 7.69 -26.22
N LEU A 204 -1.37 6.51 -25.69
CA LEU A 204 -1.41 5.25 -26.43
C LEU A 204 -2.82 4.65 -26.51
N TYR A 205 -3.61 4.81 -25.46
CA TYR A 205 -4.88 4.08 -25.31
C TYR A 205 -6.11 4.99 -25.27
N ASN A 206 -5.93 6.30 -25.47
CA ASN A 206 -6.98 7.30 -25.23
C ASN A 206 -7.66 7.11 -23.86
N PHE A 207 -6.86 6.70 -22.88
CA PHE A 207 -7.32 6.31 -21.55
C PHE A 207 -7.71 7.58 -20.79
N ASP A 208 -8.97 7.74 -20.44
CA ASP A 208 -9.44 8.84 -19.59
C ASP A 208 -9.96 8.25 -18.29
N GLU A 209 -9.19 8.42 -17.22
CA GLU A 209 -9.52 7.85 -15.91
C GLU A 209 -10.81 8.44 -15.33
N ASN A 210 -11.13 9.69 -15.66
CA ASN A 210 -12.38 10.32 -15.21
C ASN A 210 -13.58 9.67 -15.90
N LYS A 211 -13.49 9.44 -17.21
CA LYS A 211 -14.54 8.69 -17.94
C LYS A 211 -14.68 7.27 -17.43
N ILE A 212 -13.56 6.59 -17.14
CA ILE A 212 -13.59 5.23 -16.62
C ILE A 212 -14.28 5.18 -15.25
N ARG A 213 -14.03 6.15 -14.38
CA ARG A 213 -14.65 6.21 -13.05
C ARG A 213 -16.19 6.20 -13.11
N GLU A 214 -16.78 6.81 -14.13
CA GLU A 214 -18.25 6.80 -14.35
C GLU A 214 -18.80 5.38 -14.55
N TYR A 215 -18.00 4.44 -15.07
CA TYR A 215 -18.41 3.05 -15.28
C TYR A 215 -18.28 2.18 -14.02
N PHE A 216 -17.54 2.63 -13.00
CA PHE A 216 -17.25 1.87 -11.77
C PHE A 216 -17.80 2.52 -10.48
N PRO A 217 -19.10 2.89 -10.40
CA PRO A 217 -19.67 3.37 -9.16
C PRO A 217 -19.73 2.21 -8.14
N LEU A 218 -19.34 2.49 -6.90
CA LEU A 218 -19.21 1.49 -5.83
C LEU A 218 -20.42 0.54 -5.72
N PRO A 219 -21.69 1.01 -5.69
CA PRO A 219 -22.84 0.11 -5.60
C PRO A 219 -22.93 -0.89 -6.77
N LYS A 220 -22.59 -0.45 -7.98
CA LYS A 220 -22.62 -1.32 -9.18
C LYS A 220 -21.51 -2.38 -9.12
N VAL A 221 -20.32 -2.01 -8.66
CA VAL A 221 -19.19 -2.92 -8.51
C VAL A 221 -19.49 -3.98 -7.46
N VAL A 222 -19.99 -3.57 -6.29
CA VAL A 222 -20.36 -4.49 -5.20
C VAL A 222 -21.46 -5.47 -5.64
N ASN A 223 -22.53 -4.97 -6.27
CA ASN A 223 -23.60 -5.84 -6.78
C ASN A 223 -23.10 -6.82 -7.85
N SER A 224 -22.22 -6.37 -8.75
CA SER A 224 -21.64 -7.24 -9.79
C SER A 224 -20.75 -8.33 -9.18
N LEU A 225 -19.98 -7.98 -8.14
CA LEU A 225 -19.18 -8.94 -7.38
C LEU A 225 -20.08 -9.98 -6.69
N PHE A 226 -21.18 -9.56 -6.07
CA PHE A 226 -22.12 -10.48 -5.44
C PHE A 226 -22.75 -11.43 -6.47
N ASN A 227 -23.18 -10.92 -7.61
CA ASN A 227 -23.73 -11.74 -8.69
C ASN A 227 -22.72 -12.78 -9.20
N LEU A 228 -21.44 -12.39 -9.32
CA LEU A 228 -20.37 -13.32 -9.70
C LEU A 228 -20.18 -14.42 -8.64
N CYS A 229 -20.14 -14.05 -7.36
CA CYS A 229 -20.06 -15.01 -6.26
C CYS A 229 -21.27 -15.96 -6.25
N SER A 230 -22.48 -15.44 -6.47
CA SER A 230 -23.69 -16.25 -6.59
C SER A 230 -23.62 -17.23 -7.76
N ALA A 231 -23.10 -16.79 -8.91
CA ALA A 231 -22.98 -17.65 -10.08
C ALA A 231 -21.99 -18.81 -9.86
N LEU A 232 -20.83 -18.51 -9.26
CA LEU A 232 -19.73 -19.46 -9.05
C LEU A 232 -19.95 -20.39 -7.86
N PHE A 233 -20.40 -19.84 -6.74
CA PHE A 233 -20.44 -20.55 -5.45
C PHE A 233 -21.86 -20.90 -5.00
N LYS A 234 -22.88 -20.52 -5.77
CA LYS A 234 -24.30 -20.78 -5.44
C LYS A 234 -24.71 -20.21 -4.08
N VAL A 235 -24.16 -19.04 -3.74
CA VAL A 235 -24.51 -18.31 -2.52
C VAL A 235 -25.39 -17.10 -2.82
N GLN A 236 -26.23 -16.71 -1.87
CA GLN A 236 -26.98 -15.45 -1.93
C GLN A 236 -26.44 -14.49 -0.88
N ILE A 237 -26.18 -13.24 -1.27
CA ILE A 237 -25.62 -12.21 -0.39
C ILE A 237 -26.68 -11.11 -0.24
N VAL A 238 -27.09 -10.82 1.00
CA VAL A 238 -28.20 -9.90 1.30
C VAL A 238 -27.75 -8.85 2.31
N GLU A 239 -27.94 -7.56 2.00
CA GLU A 239 -27.64 -6.47 2.93
C GLU A 239 -28.60 -6.52 4.12
N ARG A 240 -28.04 -6.47 5.32
CA ARG A 240 -28.78 -6.49 6.58
C ARG A 240 -28.52 -5.20 7.35
N SER A 241 -29.56 -4.39 7.49
CA SER A 241 -29.47 -3.00 7.99
C SER A 241 -29.77 -2.83 9.49
N ASP A 242 -30.28 -3.87 10.15
CA ASP A 242 -30.64 -3.88 11.59
C ASP A 242 -29.45 -4.24 12.51
N THR A 243 -28.24 -4.36 11.96
CA THR A 243 -27.04 -4.72 12.74
C THR A 243 -26.31 -3.49 13.26
N HIS A 244 -25.88 -3.53 14.52
CA HIS A 244 -25.10 -2.44 15.11
C HIS A 244 -23.69 -2.40 14.49
N THR A 245 -23.36 -1.30 13.82
CA THR A 245 -22.06 -1.07 13.19
C THR A 245 -21.28 0.03 13.90
N TRP A 246 -19.94 -0.05 13.90
CA TRP A 246 -19.07 0.94 14.55
C TRP A 246 -18.96 2.28 13.80
N HIS A 247 -19.43 2.38 12.55
CA HIS A 247 -19.45 3.61 11.77
C HIS A 247 -20.62 3.61 10.77
N LYS A 248 -21.19 4.78 10.47
CA LYS A 248 -22.37 4.94 9.61
C LYS A 248 -22.21 4.47 8.15
N ASP A 249 -20.96 4.43 7.67
CA ASP A 249 -20.65 4.03 6.30
C ASP A 249 -20.42 2.50 6.18
N VAL A 250 -20.48 1.76 7.30
CA VAL A 250 -20.33 0.30 7.31
C VAL A 250 -21.63 -0.34 6.85
N LYS A 251 -21.51 -1.29 5.93
CA LYS A 251 -22.60 -2.14 5.48
C LYS A 251 -22.38 -3.56 5.97
N PHE A 252 -23.46 -4.21 6.39
CA PHE A 252 -23.44 -5.59 6.90
C PHE A 252 -24.25 -6.49 5.95
N TYR A 253 -23.78 -7.73 5.74
CA TYR A 253 -24.36 -8.63 4.75
C TYR A 253 -24.45 -10.05 5.30
N ASP A 254 -25.61 -10.67 5.17
CA ASP A 254 -25.79 -12.11 5.42
C ASP A 254 -25.52 -12.90 4.13
N ILE A 255 -24.84 -14.04 4.27
CA ILE A 255 -24.55 -14.98 3.18
C ILE A 255 -25.34 -16.26 3.40
N TYR A 256 -26.12 -16.66 2.41
CA TYR A 256 -26.93 -17.89 2.41
C TYR A 256 -26.41 -18.86 1.36
N ASP A 257 -26.54 -20.15 1.64
CA ASP A 257 -26.42 -21.20 0.64
C ASP A 257 -27.79 -21.42 -0.04
N ASP A 258 -27.80 -21.98 -1.25
CA ASP A 258 -28.99 -22.18 -2.09
C ASP A 258 -30.09 -23.04 -1.41
N THR A 259 -29.69 -23.84 -0.42
CA THR A 259 -30.56 -24.79 0.28
C THR A 259 -31.00 -24.37 1.68
N SER A 260 -30.39 -23.32 2.25
CA SER A 260 -30.53 -22.98 3.67
C SER A 260 -31.28 -21.67 3.88
N ASN A 261 -32.34 -21.71 4.69
CA ASN A 261 -33.01 -20.51 5.20
C ASN A 261 -32.24 -19.81 6.34
N ARG A 262 -31.04 -20.29 6.70
CA ARG A 262 -30.16 -19.69 7.71
C ARG A 262 -28.86 -19.23 7.06
N PRO A 263 -28.32 -18.06 7.47
CA PRO A 263 -27.05 -17.60 6.95
C PRO A 263 -25.93 -18.57 7.35
N ILE A 264 -25.07 -18.87 6.39
CA ILE A 264 -23.85 -19.65 6.59
C ILE A 264 -22.69 -18.76 7.06
N ALA A 265 -22.79 -17.44 6.85
CA ALA A 265 -21.89 -16.41 7.35
C ALA A 265 -22.61 -15.06 7.43
N SER A 266 -22.11 -14.19 8.30
CA SER A 266 -22.58 -12.81 8.54
C SER A 266 -21.39 -11.90 8.85
#